data_AF-A0A2S9XU78-F1
#
_entry.id   AF-A0A2S9XU78-F1
#
_cell.length_a   1.000
_cell.length_b   1.000
_cell.length_c   1.000
_cell.angle_alpha   90.00
_cell.angle_beta   90.00
_cell.angle_gamma   90.00
#
_symmetry.space_group_name_H-M   'P 1'
#
loop_
_entity.id
_entity.type
_entity.pdbx_description
1 polymer ?
#
loop_
_entity_poly.entity_id
_entity_poly.type
_entity_poly.pdbx_seq_one_letter_code
_entity_poly.pdbx_strand_id
1 'polypeptide(L)'
;MSTVHVIRHAQASMFAADYDKLSARGCEQARTLGEVLARRWLAAERPGFDAVFSGPARRHEHTAALAAAGFASADLSFPDPVVLAGFDEHDGQALVVAALGQLPHDQPGLAKLATHAMGKSA
;
A
#
# COMPACT_ATOMS: atom_id res chain seq x y z
N MET A 1 26.48 -8.03 3.46
CA MET A 1 25.70 -7.57 2.29
C MET A 1 24.36 -7.10 2.80
N SER A 2 23.86 -5.96 2.33
CA SER A 2 22.58 -5.40 2.79
C SER A 2 21.43 -5.90 1.90
N THR A 3 20.25 -6.08 2.48
CA THR A 3 19.05 -6.55 1.75
C THR A 3 17.90 -5.57 1.97
N VAL A 4 17.31 -5.09 0.88
CA VAL A 4 16.11 -4.24 0.92
C VAL A 4 14.90 -5.07 0.52
N HIS A 5 13.83 -5.01 1.31
CA HIS A 5 12.56 -5.64 1.01
C HIS A 5 11.56 -4.54 0.62
N VAL A 6 10.96 -4.65 -0.56
CA VAL A 6 9.96 -3.70 -1.05
C VAL A 6 8.60 -4.38 -0.99
N ILE A 7 7.69 -3.78 -0.25
CA ILE A 7 6.35 -4.32 0.01
C ILE A 7 5.35 -3.26 -0.41
N ARG A 8 4.43 -3.65 -1.29
CA ARG A 8 3.26 -2.82 -1.64
C ARG A 8 2.23 -2.91 -0.52
N HIS A 9 1.53 -1.81 -0.23
CA HIS A 9 0.42 -1.82 0.73
C HIS A 9 -0.62 -2.91 0.41
N ALA A 10 -1.29 -3.41 1.45
CA ALA A 10 -2.34 -4.39 1.29
C ALA A 10 -3.61 -3.77 0.65
N GLN A 11 -4.58 -4.60 0.27
CA GLN A 11 -5.73 -4.12 -0.50
C GLN A 11 -6.51 -2.99 0.20
N ALA A 12 -6.60 -1.83 -0.45
CA ALA A 12 -7.41 -0.70 0.00
C ALA A 12 -8.92 -0.98 -0.13
N SER A 13 -9.73 -0.22 0.61
CA SER A 13 -11.19 -0.26 0.53
C SER A 13 -11.68 0.37 -0.77
N MET A 14 -12.03 -0.47 -1.75
CA MET A 14 -12.61 -0.02 -3.01
C MET A 14 -14.01 0.56 -2.76
N PHE A 15 -14.31 1.74 -3.32
CA PHE A 15 -15.62 2.42 -3.25
C PHE A 15 -16.12 2.87 -1.87
N ALA A 16 -15.32 2.76 -0.80
CA ALA A 16 -15.65 3.37 0.48
C ALA A 16 -15.49 4.90 0.43
N ALA A 17 -16.25 5.63 1.27
CA ALA A 17 -16.12 7.08 1.42
C ALA A 17 -14.70 7.50 1.85
N ASP A 18 -13.99 6.61 2.53
CA ASP A 18 -12.59 6.76 2.93
C ASP A 18 -11.75 5.69 2.24
N TYR A 19 -11.35 5.98 1.00
CA TYR A 19 -10.53 5.09 0.17
C TYR A 19 -9.14 4.86 0.78
N ASP A 20 -8.65 5.80 1.60
CA ASP A 20 -7.35 5.70 2.24
C ASP A 20 -7.40 4.85 3.51
N LYS A 21 -7.97 3.65 3.40
CA LYS A 21 -7.94 2.62 4.44
C LYS A 21 -7.85 1.26 3.80
N LEU A 22 -7.26 0.32 4.53
CA LEU A 22 -7.32 -1.09 4.14
C LEU A 22 -8.76 -1.60 4.18
N SER A 23 -9.09 -2.48 3.23
CA SER A 23 -10.30 -3.31 3.30
C SER A 23 -10.15 -4.40 4.37
N ALA A 24 -11.24 -5.07 4.76
CA ALA A 24 -11.16 -6.21 5.67
C ALA A 24 -10.15 -7.28 5.17
N ARG A 25 -10.22 -7.60 3.87
CA ARG A 25 -9.25 -8.46 3.19
C ARG A 25 -7.83 -7.89 3.22
N GLY A 26 -7.67 -6.58 3.05
CA GLY A 26 -6.37 -5.91 3.15
C GLY A 26 -5.75 -6.06 4.55
N CYS A 27 -6.57 -5.96 5.60
CA CYS A 27 -6.11 -6.19 6.96
C CYS A 27 -5.66 -7.65 7.17
N GLU A 28 -6.40 -8.63 6.65
CA GLU A 28 -5.99 -10.04 6.69
C GLU A 28 -4.67 -10.27 5.95
N GLN A 29 -4.53 -9.72 4.74
CA GLN A 29 -3.31 -9.79 3.95
C GLN A 29 -2.09 -9.23 4.71
N ALA A 30 -2.23 -8.07 5.34
CA ALA A 30 -1.14 -7.44 6.09
C ALA A 30 -0.72 -8.25 7.33
N ARG A 31 -1.69 -8.85 8.05
CA ARG A 31 -1.38 -9.75 9.18
C ARG A 31 -0.65 -11.01 8.71
N THR A 32 -1.17 -11.68 7.67
CA THR A 32 -0.55 -12.88 7.10
C THR A 32 0.86 -12.59 6.60
N LEU A 33 1.09 -11.43 5.97
CA LEU A 33 2.41 -10.99 5.58
C LEU A 33 3.38 -10.95 6.78
N GLY A 34 2.98 -10.30 7.87
CA GLY A 34 3.78 -10.23 9.10
C GLY A 34 4.14 -11.60 9.65
N GLU A 35 3.15 -12.49 9.78
CA GLU A 35 3.36 -13.86 10.26
C GLU A 35 4.33 -14.67 9.37
N VAL A 36 4.16 -14.59 8.05
CA VAL A 36 5.00 -15.33 7.09
C VAL A 36 6.43 -14.80 7.11
N LEU A 37 6.62 -13.48 7.16
CA LEU A 37 7.95 -12.88 7.24
C LEU A 37 8.63 -13.23 8.57
N ALA A 38 7.93 -13.15 9.70
CA ALA A 38 8.47 -13.53 11.00
C ALA A 38 8.96 -14.98 11.02
N ARG A 39 8.16 -15.94 10.50
CA ARG A 39 8.59 -17.34 10.37
C ARG A 39 9.84 -17.50 9.51
N ARG A 40 9.94 -16.75 8.41
CA ARG A 40 11.12 -16.77 7.53
C ARG A 40 12.36 -16.20 8.22
N TRP A 41 12.19 -15.16 9.04
CA TRP A 41 13.29 -14.57 9.79
C TRP A 41 13.79 -15.52 10.88
N LEU A 42 12.89 -16.14 11.64
CA LEU A 42 13.25 -17.17 12.62
C LEU A 42 14.02 -18.33 11.97
N ALA A 43 13.52 -18.86 10.86
CA ALA A 43 14.17 -19.96 10.14
C ALA A 43 15.54 -19.60 9.57
N ALA A 44 15.78 -18.31 9.32
CA ALA A 44 17.06 -17.78 8.85
C ALA A 44 17.93 -17.22 9.99
N GLU A 45 17.52 -17.39 11.25
CA GLU A 45 18.19 -16.86 12.46
C GLU A 45 18.46 -15.34 12.37
N ARG A 46 17.51 -14.60 11.77
CA ARG A 46 17.60 -13.15 11.59
C ARG A 46 16.84 -12.42 12.70
N PRO A 47 17.41 -11.38 13.33
CA PRO A 47 16.81 -10.71 14.49
C PRO A 47 15.62 -9.81 14.14
N GLY A 48 15.38 -9.51 12.86
CA GLY A 48 14.28 -8.66 12.42
C GLY A 48 14.70 -7.70 11.31
N PHE A 49 14.00 -6.58 11.21
CA PHE A 49 14.42 -5.44 10.40
C PHE A 49 15.24 -4.45 11.23
N ASP A 50 16.28 -3.89 10.62
CA ASP A 50 17.10 -2.83 11.22
C ASP A 50 16.44 -1.44 11.06
N ALA A 51 15.62 -1.28 10.01
CA ALA A 51 14.88 -0.06 9.72
C ALA A 51 13.63 -0.38 8.88
N VAL A 52 12.59 0.43 9.04
CA VAL A 52 11.35 0.36 8.27
C VAL A 52 11.01 1.74 7.74
N PHE A 53 10.56 1.80 6.50
CA PHE A 53 10.16 3.04 5.83
C PHE A 53 8.77 2.86 5.24
N SER A 54 7.95 3.91 5.26
CA SER A 54 6.58 3.91 4.76
C SER A 54 6.26 5.19 4.01
N GLY A 55 5.31 5.12 3.07
CA GLY A 55 4.63 6.31 2.56
C GLY A 55 3.66 6.91 3.59
N PRO A 56 3.17 8.14 3.34
CA PRO A 56 2.31 8.87 4.28
C PRO A 56 0.84 8.41 4.26
N ALA A 57 0.38 7.74 3.21
CA ALA A 57 -1.00 7.25 3.12
C ALA A 57 -1.35 6.30 4.28
N ARG A 58 -2.55 6.39 4.83
CA ARG A 58 -2.99 5.58 5.98
C ARG A 58 -2.98 4.08 5.68
N ARG A 59 -3.25 3.69 4.42
CA ARG A 59 -3.11 2.29 3.97
C ARG A 59 -1.68 1.76 4.05
N HIS A 60 -0.67 2.62 3.90
CA HIS A 60 0.73 2.25 4.11
C HIS A 60 1.00 1.99 5.59
N GLU A 61 0.67 2.98 6.42
CA GLU A 61 0.83 2.91 7.88
C GLU A 61 0.15 1.65 8.43
N HIS A 62 -1.11 1.42 8.06
CA HIS A 62 -1.88 0.29 8.57
C HIS A 62 -1.34 -1.06 8.07
N THR A 63 -0.78 -1.12 6.85
CA THR A 63 -0.10 -2.34 6.37
C THR A 63 1.15 -2.62 7.22
N ALA A 64 1.97 -1.60 7.47
CA ALA A 64 3.18 -1.73 8.27
C ALA A 64 2.88 -2.13 9.72
N ALA A 65 1.90 -1.48 10.36
CA ALA A 65 1.50 -1.77 11.73
C ALA A 65 0.97 -3.21 11.89
N LEU A 66 0.13 -3.68 10.96
CA LEU A 66 -0.39 -5.06 11.02
C LEU A 66 0.71 -6.10 10.73
N ALA A 67 1.67 -5.79 9.88
CA ALA A 67 2.83 -6.66 9.66
C ALA A 67 3.76 -6.71 10.90
N ALA A 68 3.97 -5.57 11.57
CA ALA A 68 4.80 -5.46 12.77
C ALA A 68 4.30 -6.36 13.91
N ALA A 69 2.98 -6.52 14.05
CA ALA A 69 2.39 -7.40 15.06
C ALA A 69 2.86 -8.87 14.94
N GLY A 70 3.13 -9.34 13.71
CA GLY A 70 3.68 -10.67 13.47
C GLY A 70 5.13 -10.82 13.94
N PHE A 71 5.94 -9.76 13.78
CA PHE A 71 7.31 -9.73 14.28
C PHE A 71 7.35 -9.64 15.82
N ALA A 72 6.51 -8.79 16.41
CA ALA A 72 6.39 -8.67 17.86
C ALA A 72 6.00 -10.01 18.52
N SER A 73 5.07 -10.76 17.90
CA SER A 73 4.65 -12.07 18.40
C SER A 73 5.75 -13.15 18.32
N ALA A 74 6.78 -12.91 17.51
CA ALA A 74 7.94 -13.78 17.32
C ALA A 74 9.20 -13.27 18.05
N ASP A 75 9.08 -12.21 18.86
CA ASP A 75 10.20 -11.52 19.52
C ASP A 75 11.29 -11.06 18.52
N LEU A 76 10.86 -10.59 17.35
CA LEU A 76 11.72 -10.05 16.30
C LEU A 76 11.62 -8.52 16.22
N SER A 77 12.73 -7.88 15.89
CA SER A 77 12.80 -6.44 15.65
C SER A 77 11.94 -6.01 14.46
N PHE A 78 11.07 -5.04 14.70
CA PHE A 78 10.38 -4.27 13.66
C PHE A 78 10.26 -2.83 14.14
N PRO A 79 11.25 -1.97 13.83
CA PRO A 79 11.26 -0.58 14.27
C PRO A 79 10.05 0.19 13.74
N ASP A 80 9.68 1.26 14.46
CA ASP A 80 8.64 2.18 13.99
C ASP A 80 9.01 2.74 12.61
N PRO A 81 8.07 2.75 11.64
CA PRO A 81 8.37 3.23 10.30
C PRO A 81 8.74 4.71 10.27
N VAL A 82 9.84 5.03 9.57
CA VAL A 82 10.14 6.40 9.16
C VAL A 82 9.27 6.75 7.95
N VAL A 83 8.42 7.76 8.09
CA VAL A 83 7.53 8.20 7.02
C VAL A 83 8.29 9.07 6.02
N LEU A 84 8.23 8.70 4.75
CA LEU A 84 8.87 9.42 3.65
C LEU A 84 7.80 9.95 2.68
N ALA A 85 7.71 11.27 2.54
CA ALA A 85 6.73 11.90 1.65
C ALA A 85 6.88 11.46 0.18
N GLY A 86 8.11 11.17 -0.27
CA GLY A 86 8.38 10.68 -1.62
C GLY A 86 7.86 9.27 -1.92
N PHE A 87 7.36 8.55 -0.90
CA PHE A 87 6.74 7.22 -1.05
C PHE A 87 5.21 7.29 -1.08
N ASP A 88 4.62 8.49 -1.24
CA ASP A 88 3.19 8.62 -1.47
C ASP A 88 2.77 8.11 -2.85
N GLU A 89 1.49 7.81 -3.00
CA GLU A 89 0.93 7.43 -4.30
C GLU A 89 0.87 8.61 -5.27
N HIS A 90 1.05 8.31 -6.55
CA HIS A 90 0.73 9.24 -7.61
C HIS A 90 -0.77 9.55 -7.60
N ASP A 91 -1.12 10.79 -7.96
CA ASP A 91 -2.51 11.16 -8.22
C ASP A 91 -3.02 10.42 -9.48
N GLY A 92 -3.61 9.25 -9.24
CA GLY A 92 -4.15 8.40 -10.30
C GLY A 92 -5.27 9.07 -11.09
N GLN A 93 -6.04 9.97 -10.46
CA GLN A 93 -7.11 10.70 -11.15
C GLN A 93 -6.51 11.72 -12.11
N ALA A 94 -5.56 12.54 -11.65
CA ALA A 94 -4.86 13.48 -12.51
C ALA A 94 -4.15 12.77 -13.67
N LEU A 95 -3.52 11.62 -13.41
CA LEU A 95 -2.90 10.79 -14.44
C LEU A 95 -3.91 10.28 -15.48
N VAL A 96 -5.05 9.76 -15.03
CA VAL A 96 -6.12 9.29 -15.93
C VAL A 96 -6.69 10.45 -16.74
N VAL A 97 -6.98 11.60 -16.11
CA VAL A 97 -7.50 12.79 -16.80
C VAL A 97 -6.49 13.30 -17.84
N ALA A 98 -5.21 13.40 -17.48
CA ALA A 98 -4.15 13.81 -18.40
C ALA A 98 -4.03 12.82 -19.57
N ALA A 99 -4.10 11.52 -19.31
CA ALA A 99 -4.05 10.49 -20.35
C ALA A 99 -5.26 10.56 -21.29
N LEU A 100 -6.47 10.78 -20.76
CA LEU A 100 -7.70 10.92 -21.56
C LEU A 100 -7.64 12.12 -22.51
N GLY A 101 -7.02 13.23 -22.08
CA GLY A 101 -6.84 14.43 -22.91
C GLY A 101 -5.88 14.25 -24.10
N GLN A 102 -5.06 13.19 -24.10
CA GLN A 102 -4.10 12.89 -25.17
C GLN A 102 -4.61 11.83 -26.15
N LEU A 103 -5.74 11.18 -25.85
CA LEU A 103 -6.29 10.12 -26.69
C LEU A 103 -7.18 10.70 -27.79
N PRO A 104 -7.14 10.14 -29.02
CA PRO A 104 -8.07 10.51 -30.08
C PRO A 104 -9.53 10.38 -29.61
N HIS A 105 -10.36 11.38 -29.93
CA HIS A 105 -11.74 11.47 -29.46
C HIS A 105 -12.68 10.38 -30.00
N ASP A 106 -12.24 9.61 -30.99
CA ASP A 106 -13.01 8.56 -31.67
C ASP A 106 -12.81 7.15 -31.07
N GLN A 107 -12.07 7.03 -29.97
CA GLN A 107 -11.80 5.73 -29.35
C GLN A 107 -13.04 5.19 -28.61
N PRO A 108 -13.55 4.00 -28.98
CA PRO A 108 -14.70 3.41 -28.30
C PRO A 108 -14.36 3.06 -26.85
N GLY A 109 -15.21 3.51 -25.91
CA GLY A 109 -15.07 3.26 -24.47
C GLY A 109 -14.48 4.40 -23.64
N LEU A 110 -13.89 5.42 -24.28
CA LEU A 110 -13.27 6.57 -23.61
C LEU A 110 -14.30 7.41 -22.82
N ALA A 111 -15.50 7.57 -23.37
CA ALA A 111 -16.60 8.27 -22.71
C ALA A 111 -17.00 7.63 -21.37
N LYS A 112 -16.93 6.29 -21.24
CA LYS A 112 -17.25 5.60 -19.98
C LYS A 112 -16.19 5.83 -18.90
N LEU A 113 -14.91 5.91 -19.30
CA LEU A 113 -13.78 6.22 -18.41
C LEU A 113 -13.83 7.68 -17.94
N ALA A 114 -14.11 8.62 -18.85
CA ALA A 114 -14.21 10.04 -18.54
C ALA A 114 -15.32 10.34 -17.52
N THR A 115 -16.50 9.73 -17.64
CA THR A 115 -17.61 9.89 -16.68
C THR A 115 -17.25 9.40 -15.28
N HIS A 116 -16.45 8.33 -15.16
CA HIS A 116 -15.98 7.84 -13.86
C HIS A 116 -14.83 8.68 -13.28
N ALA A 117 -13.92 9.18 -14.13
CA ALA A 117 -12.80 10.01 -13.72
C ALA A 117 -13.21 11.43 -13.30
N MET A 118 -14.30 11.97 -13.85
CA MET A 118 -14.83 13.32 -13.54
C MET A 118 -15.92 13.32 -12.46
N GLY A 119 -16.40 12.15 -12.02
CA GLY A 119 -17.58 11.98 -11.15
C GLY A 119 -17.36 12.05 -9.64
N LYS A 120 -16.25 12.61 -9.13
CA LYS A 120 -16.04 12.87 -7.69
C LYS A 120 -15.60 14.30 -7.40
N SER A 121 -16.37 15.27 -7.88
CA SER A 121 -16.45 16.59 -7.28
C SER A 121 -17.86 16.81 -6.76
N ALA A 122 -18.08 16.40 -5.52
CA ALA A 122 -19.11 16.90 -4.62
C ALA A 122 -18.67 16.58 -3.20
#